data_AF-A0A9Q4CV86-F1
#
_entry.id   AF-A0A9Q4CV86-F1
#
_cell.length_a   1.000
_cell.length_b   1.000
_cell.length_c   1.000
_cell.angle_alpha   90.00
_cell.angle_beta   90.00
_cell.angle_gamma   90.00
#
_symmetry.space_group_name_H-M   'P 1'
#
loop_
_entity.id
_entity.type
_entity.pdbx_description
1 polymer ?
#
loop_
_entity_poly.entity_id
_entity_poly.type
_entity_poly.pdbx_seq_one_letter_code
_entity_poly.pdbx_strand_id
1 'polypeptide(L)'
;EVDGLPAIFLPILIVHCTAVFSKLAVFFAIPRLKSVAAVEGFVRRYRPLERSANWILWITGGLLVYFSSLKMLEQTWMIVSLLLYLLVFVAIRYGLFRELEKISTSKKVLASSELKRLRTSNWCIGLLAIALLIVIAYLMSAQP
;
A
#
# COMPACT_ATOMS: atom_id res chain seq x y z
N GLU A 1 -1.77 16.89 30.15
CA GLU A 1 -1.08 16.77 28.86
C GLU A 1 -1.16 15.32 28.36
N VAL A 2 -1.15 15.07 27.04
CA VAL A 2 -0.84 13.75 26.50
C VAL A 2 0.68 13.73 26.38
N ASP A 3 1.33 13.28 27.44
CA ASP A 3 2.77 13.42 27.62
C ASP A 3 3.57 12.65 26.56
N GLY A 4 4.32 13.41 25.74
CA GLY A 4 5.46 12.90 24.98
C GLY A 4 5.37 12.91 23.46
N LEU A 5 4.20 13.16 22.85
CA LEU A 5 4.07 13.21 21.38
C LEU A 5 3.85 14.64 20.88
N PRO A 6 4.66 15.15 19.94
CA PRO A 6 4.48 16.50 19.41
C PRO A 6 3.10 16.64 18.78
N ALA A 7 2.42 17.77 18.98
CA ALA A 7 1.05 18.02 18.49
C ALA A 7 0.85 17.79 16.97
N ILE A 8 1.96 17.75 16.22
CA ILE A 8 2.03 17.53 14.77
C ILE A 8 1.96 16.01 14.42
N PHE A 9 2.25 15.12 15.37
CA PHE A 9 2.32 13.67 15.16
C PHE A 9 0.97 13.07 14.75
N LEU A 10 -0.11 13.43 15.45
CA LEU A 10 -1.45 12.90 15.16
C LEU A 10 -1.96 13.31 13.76
N PRO A 11 -1.86 14.58 13.32
CA PRO A 11 -2.14 14.96 11.94
C PRO A 11 -1.32 14.18 10.91
N ILE A 12 0.00 14.01 11.14
CA ILE A 12 0.88 13.26 10.23
C ILE A 12 0.41 11.80 10.12
N LEU A 13 0.08 11.17 11.24
CA LEU A 13 -0.41 9.80 11.29
C LEU A 13 -1.72 9.64 10.53
N ILE A 14 -2.69 10.55 10.73
CA ILE A 14 -3.97 10.54 10.01
C ILE A 14 -3.74 10.63 8.49
N VAL A 15 -2.88 11.55 8.04
CA VAL A 15 -2.53 11.70 6.62
C VAL A 15 -1.84 10.44 6.09
N HIS A 16 -0.92 9.85 6.86
CA HIS A 16 -0.23 8.62 6.51
C HIS A 16 -1.22 7.46 6.34
N CYS A 17 -2.06 7.21 7.34
CA CYS A 17 -3.10 6.17 7.29
C CYS A 17 -4.04 6.37 6.11
N THR A 18 -4.48 7.61 5.85
CA THR A 18 -5.35 7.92 4.71
C THR A 18 -4.67 7.57 3.38
N ALA A 19 -3.37 7.87 3.24
CA ALA A 19 -2.60 7.50 2.06
C ALA A 19 -2.42 5.97 1.93
N VAL A 20 -2.26 5.25 3.03
CA VAL A 20 -2.25 3.76 3.04
C VAL A 20 -3.60 3.21 2.58
N PHE A 21 -4.70 3.68 3.17
CA PHE A 21 -6.05 3.24 2.80
C PHE A 21 -6.35 3.52 1.32
N SER A 22 -5.90 4.67 0.80
CA SER A 22 -6.04 5.00 -0.62
C SER A 22 -5.36 3.97 -1.52
N LYS A 23 -4.16 3.49 -1.15
CA LYS A 23 -3.46 2.42 -1.88
C LYS A 23 -4.16 1.07 -1.75
N LEU A 24 -4.68 0.75 -0.57
CA LEU A 24 -5.40 -0.51 -0.36
C LEU A 24 -6.75 -0.54 -1.09
N ALA A 25 -7.38 0.62 -1.31
CA ALA A 25 -8.64 0.72 -2.05
C ALA A 25 -8.53 0.15 -3.49
N VAL A 26 -7.33 0.13 -4.08
CA VAL A 26 -7.07 -0.47 -5.40
C VAL A 26 -7.47 -1.95 -5.46
N PHE A 27 -7.25 -2.70 -4.39
CA PHE A 27 -7.60 -4.12 -4.32
C PHE A 27 -9.10 -4.36 -4.52
N PHE A 28 -9.93 -3.40 -4.11
CA PHE A 28 -11.40 -3.45 -4.28
C PHE A 28 -11.85 -2.96 -5.65
N ALA A 29 -11.05 -2.10 -6.30
CA ALA A 29 -11.34 -1.59 -7.65
C ALA A 29 -11.03 -2.64 -8.74
N ILE A 30 -9.95 -3.42 -8.59
CA ILE A 30 -9.49 -4.38 -9.61
C ILE A 30 -10.53 -5.46 -9.98
N PRO A 31 -11.26 -6.09 -9.03
CA PRO A 31 -12.32 -7.05 -9.35
C PRO A 31 -13.42 -6.49 -10.26
N ARG A 32 -13.61 -5.16 -10.27
CA ARG A 32 -14.63 -4.48 -11.08
C ARG A 32 -14.17 -4.21 -12.52
N LEU A 33 -12.89 -4.40 -12.84
CA LEU A 33 -12.33 -4.18 -14.18
C LEU A 33 -12.61 -5.40 -15.08
N LYS A 34 -13.67 -5.30 -15.88
CA LYS A 34 -14.14 -6.39 -16.76
C LYS A 34 -13.55 -6.36 -18.18
N SER A 35 -12.86 -5.29 -18.57
CA SER A 35 -12.31 -5.12 -19.92
C SER A 35 -10.95 -4.40 -19.89
N VAL A 36 -10.14 -4.60 -20.93
CA VAL A 36 -8.83 -3.93 -21.08
C VAL A 36 -9.00 -2.42 -21.14
N ALA A 37 -10.04 -1.92 -21.82
CA ALA A 37 -10.35 -0.49 -21.86
C ALA A 37 -10.68 0.09 -20.47
N ALA A 38 -11.36 -0.69 -19.61
CA ALA A 38 -11.60 -0.29 -18.23
C ALA A 38 -10.30 -0.28 -17.41
N VAL A 39 -9.40 -1.24 -17.64
CA VAL A 39 -8.07 -1.27 -17.01
C VAL A 39 -7.23 -0.07 -17.45
N GLU A 40 -7.18 0.24 -18.74
CA GLU A 40 -6.44 1.38 -19.29
C GLU A 40 -6.97 2.71 -18.73
N GLY A 41 -8.30 2.89 -18.74
CA GLY A 41 -8.94 4.07 -18.16
C GLY A 41 -8.69 4.19 -16.65
N PHE A 42 -8.71 3.07 -15.92
CA PHE A 42 -8.39 3.03 -14.50
C PHE A 42 -6.93 3.41 -14.24
N VAL A 43 -5.97 2.80 -14.94
CA VAL A 43 -4.54 3.12 -14.81
C VAL A 43 -4.29 4.58 -15.11
N ARG A 44 -4.85 5.12 -16.20
CA ARG A 44 -4.65 6.53 -16.58
C ARG A 44 -5.20 7.49 -15.52
N ARG A 45 -6.35 7.16 -14.91
CA ARG A 45 -6.96 7.97 -13.84
C ARG A 45 -6.25 7.83 -12.50
N TYR A 46 -5.75 6.64 -12.21
CA TYR A 46 -5.22 6.28 -10.90
C TYR A 46 -3.71 6.54 -10.77
N ARG A 47 -2.96 6.62 -11.87
CA ARG A 47 -1.52 6.96 -11.90
C ARG A 47 -1.16 8.25 -11.14
N PRO A 48 -1.86 9.40 -11.30
CA PRO A 48 -1.53 10.61 -10.54
C PRO A 48 -1.84 10.45 -9.04
N LEU A 49 -2.90 9.71 -8.68
CA LEU A 49 -3.24 9.41 -7.29
C LEU A 49 -2.17 8.51 -6.66
N GLU A 50 -1.73 7.47 -7.36
CA GLU A 50 -0.66 6.58 -6.90
C GLU A 50 0.65 7.35 -6.66
N ARG A 51 1.05 8.22 -7.59
CA ARG A 51 2.27 9.03 -7.46
C ARG A 51 2.18 9.99 -6.28
N SER A 52 1.03 10.64 -6.09
CA SER A 52 0.78 11.55 -4.96
C SER A 52 0.79 10.80 -3.63
N ALA A 53 0.06 9.67 -3.54
CA ALA A 53 0.05 8.81 -2.35
C ALA A 53 1.45 8.29 -2.02
N ASN A 54 2.25 7.93 -3.03
CA ASN A 54 3.63 7.50 -2.85
C ASN A 54 4.50 8.61 -2.24
N TRP A 55 4.43 9.83 -2.78
CA TRP A 55 5.15 10.99 -2.20
C TRP A 55 4.69 11.29 -0.77
N ILE A 56 3.38 11.31 -0.54
CA ILE A 56 2.81 11.56 0.79
C ILE A 56 3.31 10.51 1.79
N LEU A 57 3.33 9.22 1.42
CA LEU A 57 3.79 8.15 2.29
C LEU A 57 5.29 8.23 2.59
N TRP A 58 6.12 8.63 1.63
CA TRP A 58 7.55 8.85 1.88
C TRP A 58 7.78 10.07 2.79
N ILE A 59 7.08 11.17 2.54
CA ILE A 59 7.19 12.39 3.34
C ILE A 59 6.71 12.11 4.77
N THR A 60 5.49 11.62 4.92
CA THR A 60 4.91 11.33 6.24
C THR A 60 5.64 10.19 6.96
N GLY A 61 6.10 9.16 6.25
CA GLY A 61 6.93 8.11 6.83
C GLY A 61 8.28 8.64 7.33
N GLY A 62 8.95 9.50 6.54
CA GLY A 62 10.19 10.15 6.96
C GLY A 62 9.99 11.09 8.14
N LEU A 63 8.89 11.84 8.16
CA LEU A 63 8.48 12.70 9.28
C LEU A 63 8.18 11.89 10.55
N LEU A 64 7.48 10.76 10.42
CA LEU A 64 7.24 9.86 11.55
C LEU A 64 8.56 9.33 12.10
N VAL A 65 9.49 8.90 11.24
CA VAL A 65 10.84 8.47 11.68
C VAL A 65 11.62 9.60 12.35
N TYR A 66 11.55 10.82 11.81
CA TYR A 66 12.24 11.98 12.37
C TYR A 66 11.71 12.40 13.76
N PHE A 67 10.39 12.34 13.95
CA PHE A 67 9.74 12.64 15.23
C PHE A 67 9.72 11.45 16.19
N SER A 68 10.04 10.24 15.71
CA SER A 68 10.22 9.07 16.56
C SER A 68 11.55 9.19 17.30
N SER A 69 11.55 8.94 18.61
CA SER A 69 12.81 8.88 19.36
C SER A 69 13.66 7.70 18.86
N LEU A 70 14.99 7.86 18.81
CA LEU A 70 15.92 6.77 18.46
C LEU A 70 15.71 5.51 19.32
N LYS A 71 15.26 5.68 20.58
CA LYS A 71 14.89 4.58 21.48
C LYS A 71 13.66 3.79 21.04
N MET A 72 12.68 4.43 20.39
CA MET A 72 11.56 3.72 19.76
C MET A 72 12.02 3.02 18.49
N LEU A 73 12.94 3.61 17.72
CA LEU A 73 13.52 2.96 16.53
C LEU A 73 14.36 1.73 16.86
N GLU A 74 15.00 1.67 18.03
CA GLU A 74 15.75 0.50 18.49
C GLU A 74 14.87 -0.69 18.92
N GLN A 75 13.55 -0.51 19.11
CA GLN A 75 12.66 -1.64 19.33
C GLN A 75 12.59 -2.49 18.06
N THR A 76 13.18 -3.69 18.12
CA THR A 76 13.21 -4.68 17.04
C THR A 76 11.84 -4.89 16.38
N TRP A 77 10.76 -4.84 17.16
CA TRP A 77 9.37 -5.00 16.69
C TRP A 77 8.90 -3.87 15.76
N MET A 78 9.35 -2.64 15.99
CA MET A 78 8.99 -1.51 15.16
C MET A 78 9.72 -1.56 13.81
N ILE A 79 11.01 -1.95 13.79
CA ILE A 79 11.76 -2.21 12.55
C ILE A 79 11.11 -3.34 11.74
N VAL A 80 10.75 -4.44 12.40
CA VAL A 80 10.07 -5.58 11.76
C VAL A 80 8.73 -5.12 11.17
N SER A 81 7.96 -4.31 11.88
CA SER A 81 6.69 -3.76 11.39
C SER A 81 6.88 -2.84 10.19
N LEU A 82 7.92 -2.00 10.20
CA LEU A 82 8.27 -1.08 9.12
C LEU A 82 8.75 -1.83 7.87
N LEU A 83 9.50 -2.92 8.05
CA LEU A 83 9.92 -3.84 6.99
C LEU A 83 8.74 -4.59 6.38
N LEU A 84 7.83 -5.13 7.22
CA LEU A 84 6.62 -5.80 6.75
C LEU A 84 5.74 -4.84 5.95
N TYR A 85 5.59 -3.61 6.43
CA TYR A 85 4.86 -2.56 5.73
C TYR A 85 5.50 -2.21 4.37
N LEU A 86 6.84 -2.05 4.32
CA LEU A 86 7.58 -1.87 3.08
C LEU A 86 7.37 -3.04 2.11
N LEU A 87 7.34 -4.28 2.62
CA LEU A 87 7.13 -5.47 1.81
C LEU A 87 5.73 -5.47 1.17
N VAL A 88 4.69 -5.14 1.94
CA VAL A 88 3.32 -4.93 1.40
C VAL A 88 3.34 -3.86 0.32
N PHE A 89 4.02 -2.75 0.57
CA PHE A 89 4.10 -1.62 -0.37
C PHE A 89 4.77 -2.00 -1.69
N VAL A 90 5.88 -2.73 -1.61
CA VAL A 90 6.62 -3.27 -2.75
C VAL A 90 5.77 -4.29 -3.51
N ALA A 91 5.06 -5.19 -2.81
CA ALA A 91 4.20 -6.18 -3.43
C ALA A 91 3.04 -5.53 -4.23
N ILE A 92 2.42 -4.47 -3.68
CA ILE A 92 1.41 -3.68 -4.40
C ILE A 92 2.02 -3.00 -5.62
N ARG A 93 3.16 -2.34 -5.46
CA ARG A 93 3.77 -1.53 -6.53
C ARG A 93 4.32 -2.38 -7.67
N TYR A 94 5.05 -3.44 -7.36
CA TYR A 94 5.71 -4.27 -8.37
C TYR A 94 4.86 -5.44 -8.85
N GLY A 95 3.99 -6.00 -8.01
CA GLY A 95 3.10 -7.06 -8.40
C GLY A 95 1.88 -6.51 -9.14
N LEU A 96 1.10 -5.66 -8.47
CA LEU A 96 -0.21 -5.25 -8.95
C LEU A 96 -0.13 -4.23 -10.10
N PHE A 97 0.67 -3.18 -9.92
CA PHE A 97 0.77 -2.10 -10.90
C PHE A 97 1.49 -2.52 -12.18
N ARG A 98 2.50 -3.38 -12.07
CA ARG A 98 3.21 -3.92 -13.25
C ARG A 98 2.29 -4.78 -14.12
N GLU A 99 1.43 -5.59 -13.50
CA GLU A 99 0.42 -6.37 -14.23
C GLU A 99 -0.64 -5.45 -14.87
N LEU A 100 -1.09 -4.41 -14.17
CA LEU A 100 -2.01 -3.41 -14.73
C LEU A 100 -1.41 -2.67 -15.94
N GLU A 101 -0.14 -2.26 -15.86
CA GLU A 101 0.55 -1.55 -16.94
C GLU A 101 0.79 -2.48 -18.15
N LYS A 102 1.15 -3.74 -17.91
CA LYS A 102 1.26 -4.77 -18.96
C LYS A 102 -0.06 -5.00 -19.68
N ILE A 103 -1.18 -5.03 -18.96
CA ILE A 103 -2.51 -5.22 -19.55
C ILE A 103 -2.96 -3.99 -20.32
N SER A 104 -2.65 -2.78 -19.82
CA SER A 104 -2.98 -1.53 -20.52
C SER A 104 -2.29 -1.40 -21.88
N THR A 105 -1.18 -2.11 -22.09
CA THR A 105 -0.39 -2.08 -23.34
C THR A 105 -0.58 -3.33 -24.22
N SER A 106 -1.34 -4.33 -23.76
CA SER A 106 -1.54 -5.58 -24.48
C SER A 106 -2.59 -5.46 -25.59
N LYS A 107 -2.37 -6.15 -26.71
CA LYS A 107 -3.33 -6.20 -27.83
C LYS A 107 -4.53 -7.08 -27.43
N LYS A 108 -5.74 -6.62 -27.77
CA LYS A 108 -7.06 -7.17 -27.35
C LYS A 108 -7.26 -8.69 -27.48
N VAL A 109 -6.43 -9.42 -28.22
CA VAL A 109 -6.52 -10.87 -28.47
C VAL A 109 -6.30 -11.71 -27.20
N LEU A 110 -5.50 -11.24 -26.23
CA LEU A 110 -5.23 -11.94 -24.95
C LEU A 110 -6.00 -11.37 -23.74
N ALA A 111 -6.97 -10.49 -23.97
CA ALA A 111 -7.65 -9.72 -22.92
C ALA A 111 -8.25 -10.58 -21.79
N SER A 112 -8.85 -11.73 -22.11
CA SER A 112 -9.56 -12.54 -21.12
C SER A 112 -8.63 -13.31 -20.18
N SER A 113 -7.55 -13.88 -20.71
CA SER A 113 -6.56 -14.63 -19.93
C SER A 113 -5.74 -13.71 -19.03
N GLU A 114 -5.38 -12.53 -19.53
CA GLU A 114 -4.67 -11.50 -18.76
C GLU A 114 -5.53 -10.91 -17.63
N LEU A 115 -6.81 -10.62 -17.88
CA LEU A 115 -7.73 -10.14 -16.84
C LEU A 115 -7.98 -11.19 -15.74
N LYS A 116 -7.97 -12.48 -16.09
CA LYS A 116 -8.08 -13.56 -15.10
C LYS A 116 -6.83 -13.64 -14.25
N ARG A 117 -5.65 -13.57 -14.86
CA ARG A 117 -4.34 -13.51 -14.18
C ARG A 117 -4.24 -12.29 -13.25
N LEU A 118 -4.69 -11.11 -13.69
CA LEU A 118 -4.72 -9.90 -12.87
C LEU A 118 -5.56 -10.11 -11.60
N ARG A 119 -6.74 -10.72 -11.73
CA ARG A 119 -7.61 -10.99 -10.58
C ARG A 119 -7.00 -12.00 -9.61
N THR A 120 -6.38 -13.07 -10.12
CA THR A 120 -5.67 -14.05 -9.28
C THR A 120 -4.48 -13.41 -8.56
N SER A 121 -3.70 -12.59 -9.27
CA SER A 121 -2.56 -11.87 -8.68
C SER A 121 -3.03 -10.86 -7.63
N ASN A 122 -4.10 -10.10 -7.91
CA ASN A 122 -4.72 -9.19 -6.94
C ASN A 122 -5.20 -9.91 -5.68
N TRP A 123 -5.83 -11.09 -5.82
CA TRP A 123 -6.25 -11.90 -4.68
C TRP A 123 -5.07 -12.41 -3.86
N CYS A 124 -4.02 -12.91 -4.52
CA CYS A 124 -2.82 -13.40 -3.85
C CYS A 124 -2.10 -12.28 -3.09
N ILE A 125 -1.86 -11.14 -3.75
CA ILE A 125 -1.20 -9.99 -3.16
C ILE A 125 -2.09 -9.38 -2.06
N GLY A 126 -3.41 -9.35 -2.24
CA GLY A 126 -4.36 -8.85 -1.25
C GLY A 126 -4.40 -9.71 0.01
N LEU A 127 -4.47 -11.04 -0.14
CA LEU A 127 -4.39 -11.97 0.99
C LEU A 127 -3.05 -11.86 1.71
N LEU A 128 -1.94 -11.77 0.98
CA LEU A 128 -0.62 -11.56 1.56
C LEU A 128 -0.56 -10.24 2.34
N ALA A 129 -1.09 -9.15 1.77
CA ALA A 129 -1.14 -7.85 2.44
C ALA A 129 -1.95 -7.89 3.74
N ILE A 130 -3.12 -8.54 3.73
CA ILE A 130 -3.96 -8.71 4.92
C ILE A 130 -3.24 -9.54 5.98
N ALA A 131 -2.63 -10.68 5.59
CA ALA A 131 -1.88 -11.53 6.51
C ALA A 131 -0.73 -10.77 7.18
N LEU A 132 0.03 -9.99 6.40
CA LEU A 132 1.12 -9.17 6.93
C LEU A 132 0.63 -8.06 7.85
N LEU A 133 -0.51 -7.41 7.55
CA LEU A 133 -1.12 -6.41 8.43
C LEU A 133 -1.61 -7.03 9.75
N ILE A 134 -2.17 -8.24 9.72
CA ILE A 134 -2.56 -8.97 10.94
C ILE A 134 -1.33 -9.28 11.79
N VAL A 135 -0.22 -9.71 11.17
CA VAL A 135 1.05 -9.96 11.87
C VAL A 135 1.58 -8.67 12.50
N ILE A 136 1.56 -7.55 11.78
CA ILE A 136 1.96 -6.24 12.33
C ILE A 136 1.08 -5.87 13.54
N ALA A 137 -0.25 -5.96 13.40
CA ALA A 137 -1.17 -5.63 14.49
C ALA A 137 -0.97 -6.53 15.72
N TYR A 138 -0.73 -7.83 15.50
CA TYR A 138 -0.42 -8.77 16.56
C TYR A 138 0.88 -8.39 17.28
N LEU A 139 1.96 -8.15 16.54
CA LEU A 139 3.25 -7.75 17.12
C LEU A 139 3.14 -6.47 17.96
N MET A 140 2.39 -5.48 17.49
CA MET A 140 2.13 -4.25 18.26
C MET A 140 1.30 -4.48 19.52
N SER A 141 0.37 -5.45 19.50
CA SER A 141 -0.48 -5.75 20.66
C SER A 141 0.21 -6.61 21.73
N ALA A 142 1.10 -7.50 21.32
CA ALA A 142 1.77 -8.46 22.19
C ALA A 142 3.06 -7.90 22.83
N GLN A 143 3.65 -6.88 22.23
CA GLN A 143 4.89 -6.24 22.67
C GLN A 143 4.74 -4.71 22.54
N PRO A 144 4.05 -4.03 23.48
CA PRO A 144 3.92 -2.57 23.48
C PRO A 144 5.26 -1.85 23.68
#